data_AF-A0A9P3BXP7-F1
#
_entry.id   AF-A0A9P3BXP7-F1
#
_cell.length_a   1.000
_cell.length_b   1.000
_cell.length_c   1.000
_cell.angle_alpha   90.00
_cell.angle_beta   90.00
_cell.angle_gamma   90.00
#
_symmetry.space_group_name_H-M   'P 1'
#
loop_
_entity.id
_entity.type
_entity.pdbx_description
1 polymer ?
#
loop_
_entity_poly.entity_id
_entity_poly.type
_entity_poly.pdbx_seq_one_letter_code
_entity_poly.pdbx_strand_id
1 'polypeptide(L)'
;MRVSKLSYFALSWAALTDALPQKPSEPSCQFARQYTQKEILTDPSSFINDLLYWEGKFHQNNVSYNSDNGMSYDGTNIDFTTGERTVKHPFSAASKESLQIMLYAHAVAGSPEAARFLSPQDPSAAPELAVSIMERKLQTYLRFNDTFPGFGGYLPWFTSTAQDLTPTWDWNNRVPGLDNGELLWAVYAFVQALENTGKSSYVKLASEWQKWMDYTKTTEAKIFYEGKGQVCAVTTIKNQSLPVDHPDQGYSCEGSGRLNDPYEGELFTFWLQFFGGLSDADIEQLWAVKQPMLQSVDYNMGHVGPITVQKGYWFSSHEQWKVLEMPYYDVDIIRRVFKNAERVRTCNSVVTKTPGMFASVNNITDPATGDVTGYISNAGIPSVAFLPQQELDVITPYSVFPTVLFDKGVGLAWWRNMAIAKKMQNPYGSTESTRVDGKGVSALLTWDSKVTTVNALLGGVTDLVRQRMKADGIYNEFITYAENAYAAVFTNLKGEQVDFCLPEETVPDAGLEDFTLCD
;
A
#
# COMPACT_ATOMS: atom_id res chain seq x y z
N MET A 1 -20.39 -87.60 -1.14
CA MET A 1 -21.07 -86.34 -0.77
C MET A 1 -20.15 -85.54 0.16
N ARG A 2 -19.67 -84.40 -0.33
CA ARG A 2 -19.18 -83.18 0.36
C ARG A 2 -17.96 -82.63 -0.39
N VAL A 3 -18.29 -81.72 -1.31
CA VAL A 3 -17.38 -80.93 -2.14
C VAL A 3 -16.85 -79.76 -1.30
N SER A 4 -15.55 -79.49 -1.44
CA SER A 4 -14.82 -78.40 -0.80
C SER A 4 -15.19 -77.05 -1.41
N LYS A 5 -15.45 -76.04 -0.58
CA LYS A 5 -15.62 -74.65 -1.03
C LYS A 5 -14.26 -73.93 -0.98
N LEU A 6 -13.65 -73.74 -2.16
CA LEU A 6 -12.66 -72.68 -2.37
C LEU A 6 -13.43 -71.35 -2.52
N SER A 7 -13.07 -70.36 -1.69
CA SER A 7 -13.55 -68.98 -1.84
C SER A 7 -12.51 -68.19 -2.64
N TYR A 8 -12.93 -67.65 -3.77
CA TYR A 8 -12.18 -66.71 -4.58
C TYR A 8 -12.21 -65.32 -3.93
N PHE A 9 -11.04 -64.78 -3.59
CA PHE A 9 -10.87 -63.35 -3.33
C PHE A 9 -10.68 -62.64 -4.68
N ALA A 10 -11.67 -61.86 -5.09
CA ALA A 10 -11.54 -60.93 -6.20
C ALA A 10 -10.88 -59.64 -5.69
N LEU A 11 -9.65 -59.36 -6.13
CA LEU A 11 -9.04 -58.04 -6.00
C LEU A 11 -9.73 -57.08 -6.98
N SER A 12 -10.55 -56.17 -6.47
CA SER A 12 -11.02 -55.01 -7.20
C SER A 12 -9.92 -53.94 -7.21
N TRP A 13 -9.26 -53.76 -8.35
CA TRP A 13 -8.43 -52.58 -8.62
C TRP A 13 -9.38 -51.38 -8.80
N ALA A 14 -9.47 -50.52 -7.78
CA ALA A 14 -10.08 -49.21 -7.95
C ALA A 14 -9.09 -48.35 -8.73
N ALA A 15 -9.46 -48.00 -9.97
CA ALA A 15 -8.77 -46.99 -10.73
C ALA A 15 -8.92 -45.64 -9.99
N LEU A 16 -7.85 -45.18 -9.36
CA LEU A 16 -7.65 -43.77 -9.04
C LEU A 16 -7.51 -43.05 -10.37
N THR A 17 -8.63 -42.58 -10.91
CA THR A 17 -8.60 -41.52 -11.91
C THR A 17 -8.10 -40.28 -11.20
N ASP A 18 -6.86 -39.90 -11.47
CA ASP A 18 -6.36 -38.56 -11.20
C ASP A 18 -7.37 -37.55 -11.74
N ALA A 19 -8.13 -36.93 -10.83
CA ALA A 19 -8.92 -35.77 -11.17
C ALA A 19 -7.91 -34.69 -11.55
N LEU A 20 -7.77 -34.47 -12.87
CA LEU A 20 -7.06 -33.31 -13.40
C LEU A 20 -7.53 -32.09 -12.61
N PRO A 21 -6.62 -31.25 -12.07
CA PRO A 21 -7.01 -30.07 -11.33
C PRO A 21 -7.96 -29.24 -12.20
N GLN A 22 -9.21 -29.11 -11.77
CA GLN A 22 -10.16 -28.21 -12.41
C GLN A 22 -9.50 -26.82 -12.41
N LYS A 23 -9.35 -26.22 -13.59
CA LYS A 23 -8.96 -24.81 -13.69
C LYS A 23 -9.89 -24.02 -12.76
N PRO A 24 -9.36 -23.18 -11.84
CA PRO A 24 -10.20 -22.35 -11.00
C PRO A 24 -11.14 -21.55 -11.91
N SER A 25 -12.44 -21.66 -11.69
CA SER A 25 -13.41 -20.87 -12.46
C SER A 25 -13.15 -19.39 -12.23
N GLU A 26 -13.12 -18.60 -13.30
CA GLU A 26 -12.99 -17.15 -13.22
C GLU A 26 -14.23 -16.57 -12.53
N PRO A 27 -14.08 -15.75 -11.48
CA PRO A 27 -15.21 -15.11 -10.83
C PRO A 27 -15.86 -14.06 -11.74
N SER A 28 -17.15 -13.77 -11.54
CA SER A 28 -17.81 -12.65 -12.22
C SER A 28 -17.15 -11.33 -11.86
N CYS A 29 -17.18 -10.35 -12.77
CA CYS A 29 -16.64 -9.02 -12.51
C CYS A 29 -17.36 -8.30 -11.37
N GLN A 30 -18.69 -8.38 -11.33
CA GLN A 30 -19.54 -7.85 -10.26
C GLN A 30 -19.69 -8.84 -9.08
N PHE A 31 -18.60 -9.49 -8.66
CA PHE A 31 -18.66 -10.50 -7.60
C PHE A 31 -19.10 -9.93 -6.25
N ALA A 32 -18.90 -8.63 -5.95
CA ALA A 32 -19.16 -8.09 -4.61
C ALA A 32 -20.64 -8.22 -4.20
N ARG A 33 -21.55 -8.13 -5.18
CA ARG A 33 -23.00 -8.30 -4.97
C ARG A 33 -23.41 -9.75 -4.78
N GLN A 34 -22.55 -10.71 -5.15
CA GLN A 34 -22.82 -12.15 -5.04
C GLN A 34 -22.60 -12.68 -3.62
N TYR A 35 -21.80 -11.96 -2.83
CA TYR A 35 -21.60 -12.24 -1.41
C TYR A 35 -22.54 -11.36 -0.59
N THR A 36 -22.94 -11.84 0.57
CA THR A 36 -23.58 -11.05 1.64
C THR A 36 -22.53 -10.63 2.66
N GLN A 37 -22.82 -9.59 3.44
CA GLN A 37 -21.95 -9.18 4.56
C GLN A 37 -21.71 -10.35 5.54
N LYS A 38 -22.73 -11.17 5.81
CA LYS A 38 -22.63 -12.30 6.73
C LYS A 38 -21.71 -13.40 6.20
N GLU A 39 -21.74 -13.68 4.89
CA GLU A 39 -20.85 -14.69 4.28
C GLU A 39 -19.39 -14.27 4.42
N ILE A 40 -19.05 -13.01 4.13
CA ILE A 40 -17.69 -12.48 4.32
C ILE A 40 -17.23 -12.60 5.77
N LEU A 41 -18.10 -12.29 6.74
CA LEU A 41 -17.75 -12.38 8.16
C LEU A 41 -17.62 -13.83 8.65
N THR A 42 -18.29 -14.77 7.99
CA THR A 42 -18.21 -16.20 8.33
C THR A 42 -16.93 -16.81 7.80
N ASP A 43 -16.59 -16.52 6.54
CA ASP A 43 -15.33 -16.91 5.91
C ASP A 43 -14.96 -15.90 4.80
N PRO A 44 -13.96 -15.04 5.01
CA PRO A 44 -13.56 -14.05 4.02
C PRO A 44 -12.77 -14.67 2.85
N SER A 45 -12.34 -15.94 2.92
CA SER A 45 -11.35 -16.52 2.01
C SER A 45 -11.81 -16.54 0.54
N SER A 46 -13.06 -16.94 0.28
CA SER A 46 -13.62 -16.94 -1.08
C SER A 46 -13.73 -15.52 -1.64
N PHE A 47 -14.16 -14.56 -0.82
CA PHE A 47 -14.24 -13.15 -1.21
C PHE A 47 -12.86 -12.57 -1.54
N ILE A 48 -11.85 -12.87 -0.72
CA ILE A 48 -10.45 -12.47 -0.96
C ILE A 48 -9.95 -13.06 -2.27
N ASN A 49 -10.22 -14.33 -2.54
CA ASN A 49 -9.78 -15.00 -3.75
C ASN A 49 -10.37 -14.37 -5.03
N ASP A 50 -11.61 -13.89 -4.97
CA ASP A 50 -12.26 -13.20 -6.08
C ASP A 50 -11.76 -11.76 -6.24
N LEU A 51 -11.57 -11.06 -5.12
CA LEU A 51 -10.96 -9.73 -5.08
C LEU A 51 -9.57 -9.76 -5.70
N LEU A 52 -8.68 -10.66 -5.24
CA LEU A 52 -7.31 -10.74 -5.73
C LEU A 52 -7.25 -11.09 -7.23
N TYR A 53 -8.18 -11.91 -7.73
CA TYR A 53 -8.26 -12.21 -9.16
C TYR A 53 -8.51 -10.94 -9.99
N TRP A 54 -9.48 -10.14 -9.59
CA TRP A 54 -9.87 -8.93 -10.33
C TRP A 54 -8.92 -7.78 -10.11
N GLU A 55 -8.41 -7.57 -8.90
CA GLU A 55 -7.32 -6.62 -8.64
C GLU A 55 -6.08 -6.99 -9.46
N GLY A 56 -5.79 -8.28 -9.64
CA GLY A 56 -4.73 -8.77 -10.50
C GLY A 56 -4.83 -8.31 -11.96
N LYS A 57 -6.05 -8.03 -12.44
CA LYS A 57 -6.25 -7.49 -13.79
C LYS A 57 -5.77 -6.04 -13.92
N PHE A 58 -5.57 -5.29 -12.83
CA PHE A 58 -4.89 -4.00 -12.88
C PHE A 58 -3.42 -4.13 -13.34
N HIS A 59 -2.77 -5.28 -13.06
CA HIS A 59 -1.38 -5.55 -13.42
C HIS A 59 -1.21 -5.86 -14.91
N GLN A 60 -1.24 -4.82 -15.73
CA GLN A 60 -1.08 -4.91 -17.18
C GLN A 60 -0.25 -3.74 -17.72
N ASN A 61 0.47 -4.00 -18.81
CA ASN A 61 1.11 -2.95 -19.59
C ASN A 61 0.08 -1.91 -20.06
N ASN A 62 0.44 -0.62 -19.97
CA ASN A 62 -0.43 0.52 -20.27
C ASN A 62 -1.69 0.63 -19.38
N VAL A 63 -1.75 -0.08 -18.25
CA VAL A 63 -2.78 0.10 -17.22
C VAL A 63 -2.14 0.63 -15.94
N SER A 64 -1.25 -0.16 -15.34
CA SER A 64 -0.61 0.16 -14.05
C SER A 64 0.90 0.28 -14.14
N TYR A 65 1.50 -0.25 -15.21
CA TYR A 65 2.94 -0.17 -15.41
C TYR A 65 3.30 -0.21 -16.90
N ASN A 66 4.55 0.12 -17.21
CA ASN A 66 5.14 0.00 -18.52
C ASN A 66 6.01 -1.27 -18.55
N SER A 67 5.67 -2.24 -19.40
CA SER A 67 6.42 -3.50 -19.49
C SER A 67 7.83 -3.37 -20.05
N ASP A 68 8.10 -2.29 -20.79
CA ASP A 68 9.34 -2.10 -21.55
C ASP A 68 10.46 -1.54 -20.66
N ASN A 69 10.10 -0.83 -19.59
CA ASN A 69 11.04 -0.30 -18.60
C ASN A 69 10.79 -0.84 -17.17
N GLY A 70 9.70 -1.56 -16.94
CA GLY A 70 9.32 -2.15 -15.65
C GLY A 70 8.76 -1.15 -14.63
N MET A 71 8.49 0.10 -15.01
CA MET A 71 8.12 1.20 -14.11
C MET A 71 6.61 1.30 -13.95
N SER A 72 6.13 1.65 -12.75
CA SER A 72 4.72 1.96 -12.53
C SER A 72 4.30 3.22 -13.30
N TYR A 73 3.03 3.24 -13.68
CA TYR A 73 2.23 4.45 -13.80
C TYR A 73 1.51 4.65 -12.47
N ASP A 74 1.16 5.89 -12.12
CA ASP A 74 0.25 6.17 -11.01
C ASP A 74 -1.06 5.37 -11.19
N GLY A 75 -1.58 5.38 -12.43
CA GLY A 75 -2.86 4.80 -12.74
C GLY A 75 -3.33 5.00 -14.18
N THR A 76 -4.61 4.70 -14.42
CA THR A 76 -5.29 4.99 -15.69
C THR A 76 -6.76 5.31 -15.50
N ASN A 77 -7.24 6.31 -16.24
CA ASN A 77 -8.66 6.54 -16.38
C ASN A 77 -9.31 5.37 -17.12
N ILE A 78 -10.58 5.16 -16.84
CA ILE A 78 -11.45 4.21 -17.54
C ILE A 78 -12.65 4.96 -18.13
N ASP A 79 -13.15 4.51 -19.27
CA ASP A 79 -14.31 5.10 -19.93
C ASP A 79 -15.52 5.06 -18.99
N PHE A 80 -16.20 6.20 -18.87
CA PHE A 80 -17.28 6.36 -17.90
C PHE A 80 -18.46 5.41 -18.18
N THR A 81 -18.63 4.94 -19.41
CA THR A 81 -19.71 3.99 -19.78
C THR A 81 -19.22 2.55 -19.72
N THR A 82 -18.11 2.23 -20.40
CA THR A 82 -17.70 0.85 -20.60
C THR A 82 -16.83 0.30 -19.48
N GLY A 83 -16.10 1.15 -18.76
CA GLY A 83 -15.07 0.75 -17.80
C GLY A 83 -13.78 0.25 -18.44
N GLU A 84 -13.61 0.40 -19.75
CA GLU A 84 -12.36 0.10 -20.46
C GLU A 84 -11.31 1.18 -20.18
N ARG A 85 -10.02 0.82 -20.07
CA ARG A 85 -8.94 1.80 -19.94
C ARG A 85 -8.92 2.83 -21.09
N THR A 86 -8.69 4.10 -20.76
CA THR A 86 -8.62 5.20 -21.73
C THR A 86 -7.28 5.93 -21.65
N VAL A 87 -7.16 6.88 -20.72
CA VAL A 87 -6.01 7.79 -20.59
C VAL A 87 -5.22 7.41 -19.35
N LYS A 88 -4.07 6.76 -19.55
CA LYS A 88 -3.12 6.49 -18.47
C LYS A 88 -2.51 7.77 -17.90
N HIS A 89 -2.26 7.80 -16.61
CA HIS A 89 -1.41 8.80 -15.99
C HIS A 89 0.04 8.50 -16.40
N PRO A 90 0.69 9.39 -17.18
CA PRO A 90 2.01 9.08 -17.72
C PRO A 90 3.13 9.18 -16.68
N PHE A 91 2.79 9.55 -15.44
CA PHE A 91 3.68 9.77 -14.32
C PHE A 91 3.46 8.75 -13.20
N SER A 92 4.42 8.64 -12.29
CA SER A 92 4.34 7.90 -11.04
C SER A 92 5.36 8.46 -10.03
N ALA A 93 5.50 7.82 -8.88
CA ALA A 93 6.44 8.18 -7.82
C ALA A 93 6.94 6.95 -7.05
N ALA A 94 7.95 7.14 -6.21
CA ALA A 94 8.50 6.09 -5.36
C ALA A 94 7.45 5.42 -4.44
N SER A 95 6.38 6.13 -4.07
CA SER A 95 5.25 5.61 -3.30
C SER A 95 4.44 4.53 -4.02
N LYS A 96 4.24 4.67 -5.35
CA LYS A 96 3.58 3.62 -6.14
C LYS A 96 4.52 2.47 -6.46
N GLU A 97 5.81 2.77 -6.60
CA GLU A 97 6.85 1.75 -6.75
C GLU A 97 6.92 0.85 -5.51
N SER A 98 6.79 1.40 -4.29
CA SER A 98 6.80 0.60 -3.06
C SER A 98 5.67 -0.43 -3.02
N LEU A 99 4.42 -0.04 -3.37
CA LEU A 99 3.29 -0.97 -3.46
C LEU A 99 3.54 -2.12 -4.44
N GLN A 100 4.06 -1.77 -5.62
CA GLN A 100 4.37 -2.75 -6.65
C GLN A 100 5.48 -3.71 -6.19
N ILE A 101 6.51 -3.21 -5.53
CA ILE A 101 7.65 -4.00 -5.07
C ILE A 101 7.27 -4.88 -3.87
N MET A 102 6.43 -4.39 -2.96
CA MET A 102 5.89 -5.19 -1.86
C MET A 102 5.12 -6.42 -2.39
N LEU A 103 4.24 -6.21 -3.37
CA LEU A 103 3.53 -7.30 -4.04
C LEU A 103 4.52 -8.31 -4.65
N TYR A 104 5.57 -7.83 -5.31
CA TYR A 104 6.59 -8.70 -5.89
C TYR A 104 7.41 -9.46 -4.84
N ALA A 105 7.63 -8.89 -3.66
CA ALA A 105 8.27 -9.59 -2.55
C ALA A 105 7.45 -10.81 -2.13
N HIS A 106 6.14 -10.67 -1.99
CA HIS A 106 5.24 -11.80 -1.71
C HIS A 106 5.22 -12.83 -2.84
N ALA A 107 5.18 -12.38 -4.09
CA ALA A 107 5.16 -13.27 -5.25
C ALA A 107 6.42 -14.13 -5.33
N VAL A 108 7.60 -13.52 -5.17
CA VAL A 108 8.89 -14.23 -5.15
C VAL A 108 9.00 -15.19 -3.97
N ALA A 109 8.44 -14.81 -2.81
CA ALA A 109 8.36 -15.67 -1.63
C ALA A 109 7.38 -16.86 -1.82
N GLY A 110 6.66 -16.92 -2.94
CA GLY A 110 5.75 -18.02 -3.28
C GLY A 110 4.37 -17.93 -2.63
N SER A 111 3.91 -16.73 -2.25
CA SER A 111 2.55 -16.53 -1.71
C SER A 111 1.49 -16.95 -2.73
N PRO A 112 0.56 -17.87 -2.38
CA PRO A 112 -0.57 -18.22 -3.23
C PRO A 112 -1.49 -17.04 -3.56
N GLU A 113 -1.68 -16.12 -2.61
CA GLU A 113 -2.48 -14.92 -2.77
C GLU A 113 -1.84 -13.93 -3.75
N ALA A 114 -0.53 -13.70 -3.64
CA ALA A 114 0.19 -12.88 -4.62
C ALA A 114 0.20 -13.54 -6.01
N ALA A 115 0.27 -14.87 -6.08
CA ALA A 115 0.13 -15.61 -7.34
C ALA A 115 -1.28 -15.52 -7.92
N ARG A 116 -2.33 -15.51 -7.08
CA ARG A 116 -3.73 -15.27 -7.48
C ARG A 116 -3.89 -13.88 -8.11
N PHE A 117 -3.13 -12.89 -7.64
CA PHE A 117 -3.09 -11.57 -8.26
C PHE A 117 -2.30 -11.57 -9.57
N LEU A 118 -1.03 -12.02 -9.56
CA LEU A 118 -0.12 -11.84 -10.70
C LEU A 118 -0.32 -12.84 -11.85
N SER A 119 -0.61 -14.10 -11.52
CA SER A 119 -0.69 -15.18 -12.50
C SER A 119 -1.73 -16.21 -12.08
N PRO A 120 -3.02 -15.82 -11.96
CA PRO A 120 -4.06 -16.71 -11.45
C PRO A 120 -4.22 -18.01 -12.25
N GLN A 121 -3.80 -17.99 -13.53
CA GLN A 121 -4.04 -19.07 -14.49
C GLN A 121 -2.84 -20.04 -14.51
N ASP A 122 -1.68 -19.56 -14.07
CA ASP A 122 -0.47 -20.33 -13.85
C ASP A 122 0.25 -19.77 -12.60
N PRO A 123 -0.20 -20.13 -11.40
CA PRO A 123 0.37 -19.59 -10.16
C PRO A 123 1.89 -19.83 -10.02
N SER A 124 2.40 -20.88 -10.67
CA SER A 124 3.82 -21.23 -10.63
C SER A 124 4.71 -20.23 -11.38
N ALA A 125 4.14 -19.43 -12.30
CA ALA A 125 4.84 -18.40 -13.06
C ALA A 125 4.98 -17.06 -12.31
N ALA A 126 4.23 -16.84 -11.22
CA ALA A 126 4.23 -15.57 -10.51
C ALA A 126 5.61 -15.11 -9.99
N PRO A 127 6.47 -15.99 -9.41
CA PRO A 127 7.81 -15.60 -8.99
C PRO A 127 8.68 -15.12 -10.15
N GLU A 128 8.70 -15.85 -11.28
CA GLU A 128 9.53 -15.49 -12.45
C GLU A 128 9.03 -14.21 -13.13
N LEU A 129 7.71 -13.97 -13.14
CA LEU A 129 7.14 -12.71 -13.64
C LEU A 129 7.62 -11.52 -12.81
N ALA A 130 7.54 -11.63 -11.47
CA ALA A 130 8.01 -10.59 -10.55
C ALA A 130 9.52 -10.33 -10.72
N VAL A 131 10.34 -11.39 -10.79
CA VAL A 131 11.79 -11.30 -11.02
C VAL A 131 12.09 -10.59 -12.34
N SER A 132 11.46 -10.99 -13.44
CA SER A 132 11.73 -10.39 -14.75
C SER A 132 11.40 -8.88 -14.79
N ILE A 133 10.31 -8.48 -14.13
CA ILE A 133 9.95 -7.06 -14.04
C ILE A 133 10.97 -6.31 -13.17
N MET A 134 11.40 -6.89 -12.05
CA MET A 134 12.37 -6.27 -11.14
C MET A 134 13.77 -6.18 -11.72
N GLU A 135 14.21 -7.11 -12.57
CA GLU A 135 15.44 -6.97 -13.34
C GLU A 135 15.38 -5.75 -14.26
N ARG A 136 14.28 -5.62 -15.03
CA ARG A 136 14.09 -4.51 -15.97
C ARG A 136 13.95 -3.17 -15.26
N LYS A 137 13.22 -3.14 -14.16
CA LYS A 137 13.04 -1.97 -13.29
C LYS A 137 14.40 -1.47 -12.77
N LEU A 138 15.24 -2.36 -12.25
CA LEU A 138 16.57 -1.98 -11.76
C LEU A 138 17.42 -1.34 -12.86
N GLN A 139 17.41 -1.91 -14.07
CA GLN A 139 18.13 -1.30 -15.19
C GLN A 139 17.64 0.11 -15.50
N THR A 140 16.34 0.36 -15.38
CA THR A 140 15.75 1.69 -15.57
C THR A 140 16.16 2.66 -14.45
N TYR A 141 16.20 2.20 -13.20
CA TYR A 141 16.69 3.00 -12.07
C TYR A 141 18.15 3.41 -12.25
N LEU A 142 18.99 2.48 -12.72
CA LEU A 142 20.41 2.76 -12.97
C LEU A 142 20.59 3.78 -14.10
N ARG A 143 19.85 3.66 -15.22
CA ARG A 143 19.89 4.66 -16.30
C ARG A 143 19.40 6.04 -15.84
N PHE A 144 18.38 6.08 -14.97
CA PHE A 144 17.93 7.33 -14.37
C PHE A 144 19.03 7.96 -13.50
N ASN A 145 19.66 7.17 -12.63
CA ASN A 145 20.75 7.66 -11.78
C ASN A 145 21.97 8.14 -12.60
N ASP A 146 22.31 7.44 -13.69
CA ASP A 146 23.40 7.85 -14.58
C ASP A 146 23.10 9.19 -15.27
N THR A 147 21.83 9.44 -15.62
CA THR A 147 21.39 10.66 -16.32
C THR A 147 21.15 11.83 -15.35
N PHE A 148 20.65 11.55 -14.16
CA PHE A 148 20.27 12.53 -13.14
C PHE A 148 20.93 12.21 -11.78
N PRO A 149 22.27 12.19 -11.71
CA PRO A 149 22.99 11.75 -10.51
C PRO A 149 22.80 12.68 -9.31
N GLY A 150 22.28 13.89 -9.50
CA GLY A 150 22.00 14.82 -8.41
C GLY A 150 20.88 14.34 -7.48
N PHE A 151 20.05 13.40 -7.91
CA PHE A 151 19.09 12.71 -7.05
C PHE A 151 19.72 11.68 -6.12
N GLY A 152 21.00 11.30 -6.33
CA GLY A 152 21.73 10.42 -5.40
C GLY A 152 21.09 9.05 -5.19
N GLY A 153 20.50 8.46 -6.25
CA GLY A 153 19.82 7.16 -6.21
C GLY A 153 18.33 7.20 -5.88
N TYR A 154 17.82 8.34 -5.40
CA TYR A 154 16.41 8.55 -5.11
C TYR A 154 15.58 8.88 -6.34
N LEU A 155 14.26 8.73 -6.24
CA LEU A 155 13.33 9.05 -7.32
C LEU A 155 12.49 10.29 -6.98
N PRO A 156 12.37 11.27 -7.90
CA PRO A 156 11.33 12.29 -7.84
C PRO A 156 9.98 11.66 -8.26
N TRP A 157 8.94 12.49 -8.41
CA TRP A 157 7.85 12.10 -9.29
C TRP A 157 8.35 12.12 -10.74
N PHE A 158 8.15 11.02 -11.47
CA PHE A 158 8.75 10.77 -12.77
C PHE A 158 7.71 10.45 -13.85
N THR A 159 8.03 10.75 -15.10
CA THR A 159 7.32 10.24 -16.27
C THR A 159 7.88 8.86 -16.66
N SER A 160 7.02 7.87 -16.86
CA SER A 160 7.40 6.46 -17.10
C SER A 160 6.89 5.88 -18.42
N THR A 161 6.37 6.73 -19.32
CA THR A 161 5.85 6.30 -20.63
C THR A 161 6.94 5.95 -21.64
N ALA A 162 8.09 6.61 -21.57
CA ALA A 162 9.25 6.33 -22.40
C ALA A 162 10.16 5.26 -21.74
N GLN A 163 11.13 4.75 -22.50
CA GLN A 163 12.08 3.75 -22.00
C GLN A 163 12.90 4.27 -20.80
N ASP A 164 13.26 5.56 -20.84
CA ASP A 164 14.05 6.22 -19.80
C ASP A 164 13.16 7.18 -19.01
N LEU A 165 13.39 7.20 -17.69
CA LEU A 165 12.67 8.07 -16.79
C LEU A 165 13.13 9.51 -16.96
N THR A 166 12.20 10.44 -16.78
CA THR A 166 12.49 11.87 -16.60
C THR A 166 11.68 12.38 -15.43
N PRO A 167 12.18 13.32 -14.61
CA PRO A 167 11.35 13.98 -13.63
C PRO A 167 10.15 14.62 -14.33
N THR A 168 8.98 14.58 -13.70
CA THR A 168 7.85 15.41 -14.13
C THR A 168 8.27 16.89 -14.08
N TRP A 169 7.61 17.74 -14.87
CA TRP A 169 8.09 19.11 -15.07
C TRP A 169 8.21 19.89 -13.75
N ASP A 170 7.27 19.65 -12.84
CA ASP A 170 7.15 20.25 -11.51
C ASP A 170 8.08 19.60 -10.49
N TRP A 171 8.68 18.45 -10.78
CA TRP A 171 9.64 17.77 -9.90
C TRP A 171 11.08 17.75 -10.42
N ASN A 172 11.37 18.53 -11.47
CA ASN A 172 12.75 18.81 -11.80
C ASN A 172 13.45 19.47 -10.61
N ASN A 173 14.60 18.93 -10.24
CA ASN A 173 15.40 19.37 -9.10
C ASN A 173 14.67 19.30 -7.74
N ARG A 174 13.68 18.43 -7.57
CA ARG A 174 12.93 18.26 -6.31
C ARG A 174 12.77 16.78 -6.01
N VAL A 175 13.05 16.36 -4.79
CA VAL A 175 12.95 14.96 -4.38
C VAL A 175 12.23 14.81 -3.04
N PRO A 176 11.16 13.99 -2.95
CA PRO A 176 10.42 13.81 -1.71
C PRO A 176 11.06 12.72 -0.84
N GLY A 177 11.21 12.99 0.47
CA GLY A 177 11.73 11.99 1.40
C GLY A 177 10.70 10.91 1.75
N LEU A 178 9.41 11.29 1.83
CA LEU A 178 8.30 10.39 2.20
C LEU A 178 8.20 9.20 1.24
N ASP A 179 7.97 9.46 -0.06
CA ASP A 179 7.80 8.42 -1.08
C ASP A 179 9.03 7.50 -1.18
N ASN A 180 10.22 8.06 -0.99
CA ASN A 180 11.46 7.28 -1.04
C ASN A 180 11.65 6.42 0.22
N GLY A 181 11.14 6.84 1.38
CA GLY A 181 11.13 6.03 2.60
C GLY A 181 10.33 4.74 2.39
N GLU A 182 9.15 4.84 1.78
CA GLU A 182 8.32 3.69 1.40
C GLU A 182 9.05 2.78 0.40
N LEU A 183 9.64 3.35 -0.65
CA LEU A 183 10.36 2.56 -1.65
C LEU A 183 11.53 1.76 -1.05
N LEU A 184 12.30 2.37 -0.14
CA LEU A 184 13.49 1.76 0.42
C LEU A 184 13.15 0.53 1.27
N TRP A 185 12.13 0.60 2.12
CA TRP A 185 11.72 -0.53 2.96
C TRP A 185 11.03 -1.64 2.14
N ALA A 186 10.27 -1.29 1.09
CA ALA A 186 9.76 -2.26 0.13
C ALA A 186 10.89 -3.02 -0.59
N VAL A 187 11.95 -2.32 -1.04
CA VAL A 187 13.13 -2.97 -1.65
C VAL A 187 13.88 -3.81 -0.62
N TYR A 188 14.04 -3.33 0.61
CA TYR A 188 14.65 -4.07 1.71
C TYR A 188 13.94 -5.41 1.96
N ALA A 189 12.61 -5.44 1.91
CA ALA A 189 11.82 -6.66 1.96
C ALA A 189 12.01 -7.57 0.74
N PHE A 190 12.02 -6.99 -0.47
CA PHE A 190 12.18 -7.74 -1.72
C PHE A 190 13.54 -8.46 -1.79
N VAL A 191 14.62 -7.80 -1.34
CA VAL A 191 15.95 -8.42 -1.24
C VAL A 191 15.90 -9.62 -0.30
N GLN A 192 15.28 -9.50 0.87
CA GLN A 192 15.11 -10.64 1.80
C GLN A 192 14.28 -11.77 1.18
N ALA A 193 13.21 -11.44 0.45
CA ALA A 193 12.36 -12.44 -0.21
C ALA A 193 13.13 -13.24 -1.26
N LEU A 194 13.94 -12.59 -2.10
CA LEU A 194 14.79 -13.25 -3.08
C LEU A 194 15.81 -14.18 -2.41
N GLU A 195 16.49 -13.70 -1.37
CA GLU A 195 17.49 -14.48 -0.62
C GLU A 195 16.88 -15.72 0.03
N ASN A 196 15.66 -15.60 0.59
CA ASN A 196 14.94 -16.72 1.21
C ASN A 196 14.67 -17.89 0.25
N THR A 197 14.61 -17.64 -1.07
CA THR A 197 14.37 -18.71 -2.04
C THR A 197 15.55 -19.67 -2.21
N GLY A 198 16.77 -19.24 -1.86
CA GLY A 198 18.01 -19.99 -2.08
C GLY A 198 18.36 -20.22 -3.56
N LYS A 199 17.59 -19.69 -4.52
CA LYS A 199 17.87 -19.81 -5.96
C LYS A 199 19.00 -18.88 -6.36
N SER A 200 20.08 -19.41 -6.96
CA SER A 200 21.27 -18.61 -7.28
C SER A 200 21.00 -17.40 -8.20
N SER A 201 20.07 -17.50 -9.14
CA SER A 201 19.66 -16.37 -10.00
C SER A 201 18.97 -15.26 -9.20
N TYR A 202 18.10 -15.63 -8.25
CA TYR A 202 17.36 -14.68 -7.42
C TYR A 202 18.30 -14.00 -6.41
N VAL A 203 19.20 -14.76 -5.81
CA VAL A 203 20.25 -14.23 -4.92
C VAL A 203 21.15 -13.23 -5.68
N LYS A 204 21.44 -13.49 -6.96
CA LYS A 204 22.18 -12.53 -7.80
C LYS A 204 21.39 -11.22 -7.95
N LEU A 205 20.11 -11.29 -8.31
CA LEU A 205 19.26 -10.10 -8.42
C LEU A 205 19.14 -9.36 -7.07
N ALA A 206 19.06 -10.10 -5.96
CA ALA A 206 19.02 -9.53 -4.62
C ALA A 206 20.27 -8.68 -4.35
N SER A 207 21.46 -9.19 -4.72
CA SER A 207 22.71 -8.46 -4.61
C SER A 207 22.75 -7.20 -5.48
N GLU A 208 22.14 -7.22 -6.66
CA GLU A 208 22.09 -6.05 -7.54
C GLU A 208 21.15 -4.95 -6.99
N TRP A 209 19.97 -5.32 -6.48
CA TRP A 209 19.08 -4.40 -5.78
C TRP A 209 19.67 -3.89 -4.47
N GLN A 210 20.39 -4.74 -3.72
CA GLN A 210 21.10 -4.35 -2.52
C GLN A 210 22.13 -3.24 -2.82
N LYS A 211 22.86 -3.33 -3.95
CA LYS A 211 23.82 -2.27 -4.35
C LYS A 211 23.14 -0.94 -4.62
N TRP A 212 21.99 -0.94 -5.30
CA TRP A 212 21.21 0.29 -5.51
C TRP A 212 20.74 0.87 -4.17
N MET A 213 20.18 0.02 -3.30
CA MET A 213 19.69 0.43 -1.99
C MET A 213 20.81 0.96 -1.09
N ASP A 214 21.98 0.30 -1.08
CA ASP A 214 23.15 0.74 -0.30
C ASP A 214 23.72 2.06 -0.81
N TYR A 215 23.61 2.36 -2.10
CA TYR A 215 24.02 3.66 -2.62
C TYR A 215 23.24 4.81 -1.96
N THR A 216 21.93 4.64 -1.74
CA THR A 216 21.09 5.65 -1.08
C THR A 216 21.55 5.96 0.34
N LYS A 217 22.07 4.95 1.06
CA LYS A 217 22.63 5.12 2.42
C LYS A 217 23.81 6.09 2.43
N THR A 218 24.55 6.18 1.33
CA THR A 218 25.71 7.07 1.22
C THR A 218 25.35 8.52 0.92
N THR A 219 24.13 8.78 0.44
CA THR A 219 23.69 10.10 -0.03
C THR A 219 22.60 10.71 0.86
N GLU A 220 21.88 9.89 1.63
CA GLU A 220 20.68 10.27 2.37
C GLU A 220 20.84 11.49 3.29
N ALA A 221 21.84 11.48 4.17
CA ALA A 221 22.02 12.54 5.14
C ALA A 221 22.42 13.85 4.43
N LYS A 222 23.23 13.77 3.39
CA LYS A 222 23.63 14.94 2.61
C LYS A 222 22.47 15.58 1.86
N ILE A 223 21.52 14.77 1.38
CA ILE A 223 20.38 15.25 0.58
C ILE A 223 19.23 15.72 1.48
N PHE A 224 18.93 15.01 2.56
CA PHE A 224 17.68 15.21 3.32
C PHE A 224 17.87 15.69 4.75
N TYR A 225 19.03 15.51 5.36
CA TYR A 225 19.27 15.91 6.76
C TYR A 225 19.81 17.34 6.82
N GLU A 226 18.96 18.28 7.23
CA GLU A 226 19.32 19.70 7.41
C GLU A 226 20.15 19.94 8.69
N GLY A 227 20.20 18.94 9.57
CA GLY A 227 20.77 19.05 10.90
C GLY A 227 19.70 19.32 11.96
N LYS A 228 20.08 19.14 13.23
CA LYS A 228 19.21 19.41 14.39
C LYS A 228 17.89 18.63 14.39
N GLY A 229 17.95 17.39 13.93
CA GLY A 229 16.77 16.52 13.79
C GLY A 229 15.86 16.87 12.61
N GLN A 230 16.13 17.94 11.85
CA GLN A 230 15.27 18.35 10.76
C GLN A 230 15.55 17.53 9.50
N VAL A 231 14.51 16.90 8.98
CA VAL A 231 14.54 16.11 7.74
C VAL A 231 13.62 16.76 6.72
N CYS A 232 14.13 17.07 5.53
CA CYS A 232 13.35 17.70 4.47
C CYS A 232 12.20 16.78 4.03
N ALA A 233 10.97 17.30 4.00
CA ALA A 233 9.87 16.59 3.34
C ALA A 233 10.10 16.53 1.83
N VAL A 234 10.54 17.66 1.25
CA VAL A 234 11.05 17.77 -0.12
C VAL A 234 12.38 18.50 -0.07
N THR A 235 13.40 17.94 -0.73
CA THR A 235 14.68 18.60 -0.94
C THR A 235 14.70 19.26 -2.32
N THR A 236 15.03 20.55 -2.36
CA THR A 236 15.44 21.26 -3.57
C THR A 236 16.91 20.94 -3.89
N ILE A 237 17.15 20.51 -5.11
CA ILE A 237 18.47 20.18 -5.66
C ILE A 237 18.93 21.38 -6.49
N LYS A 238 20.20 21.76 -6.44
CA LYS A 238 20.67 22.89 -7.26
C LYS A 238 20.69 22.56 -8.75
N ASN A 239 21.16 21.37 -9.11
CA ASN A 239 21.10 20.85 -10.49
C ASN A 239 21.16 19.32 -10.50
N GLN A 240 20.06 18.67 -10.89
CA GLN A 240 19.92 17.21 -10.94
C GLN A 240 20.91 16.51 -11.88
N SER A 241 21.49 17.21 -12.87
CA SER A 241 22.50 16.64 -13.77
C SER A 241 23.92 16.63 -13.19
N LEU A 242 24.16 17.34 -12.08
CA LEU A 242 25.46 17.32 -11.40
C LEU A 242 25.49 16.17 -10.37
N PRO A 243 26.60 15.40 -10.27
CA PRO A 243 26.77 14.42 -9.21
C PRO A 243 26.58 15.01 -7.80
N VAL A 244 26.21 14.17 -6.83
CA VAL A 244 25.97 14.58 -5.43
C VAL A 244 27.14 15.35 -4.81
N ASP A 245 28.37 14.93 -5.11
CA ASP A 245 29.59 15.54 -4.58
C ASP A 245 30.24 16.57 -5.51
N HIS A 246 29.53 16.97 -6.58
CA HIS A 246 30.05 18.03 -7.44
C HIS A 246 30.20 19.35 -6.66
N PRO A 247 31.29 20.11 -6.82
CA PRO A 247 31.52 21.36 -6.07
C PRO A 247 30.41 22.41 -6.22
N ASP A 248 29.76 22.43 -7.39
CA ASP A 248 28.63 23.33 -7.67
C ASP A 248 27.26 22.76 -7.27
N GLN A 249 27.19 21.56 -6.71
CA GLN A 249 25.93 20.97 -6.23
C GLN A 249 25.50 21.60 -4.89
N GLY A 250 24.21 21.57 -4.59
CA GLY A 250 23.66 21.99 -3.31
C GLY A 250 22.30 21.38 -3.06
N TYR A 251 21.96 21.23 -1.77
CA TYR A 251 20.72 20.65 -1.28
C TYR A 251 20.15 21.54 -0.18
N SER A 252 18.84 21.76 -0.19
CA SER A 252 18.14 22.50 0.87
C SER A 252 16.70 22.04 0.98
N CYS A 253 16.13 22.07 2.18
CA CYS A 253 14.71 21.78 2.33
C CYS A 253 13.85 22.84 1.63
N GLU A 254 12.81 22.38 0.93
CA GLU A 254 11.84 23.27 0.32
C GLU A 254 10.88 23.82 1.38
N GLY A 255 10.91 25.14 1.58
CA GLY A 255 10.09 25.81 2.58
C GLY A 255 10.28 25.24 3.99
N SER A 256 9.18 25.18 4.74
CA SER A 256 9.16 24.68 6.12
C SER A 256 8.68 23.23 6.26
N GLY A 257 8.43 22.52 5.16
CA GLY A 257 7.96 21.12 5.19
C GLY A 257 9.04 20.18 5.75
N ARG A 258 8.70 19.37 6.74
CA ARG A 258 9.63 18.44 7.40
C ARG A 258 8.95 17.09 7.65
N LEU A 259 9.71 16.00 7.66
CA LEU A 259 9.24 14.67 8.03
C LEU A 259 9.23 14.48 9.56
N ASN A 260 8.47 15.33 10.26
CA ASN A 260 8.49 15.42 11.71
C ASN A 260 7.26 14.80 12.39
N ASP A 261 6.40 14.08 11.67
CA ASP A 261 5.17 13.50 12.19
C ASP A 261 5.21 11.95 12.17
N PRO A 262 4.24 11.27 12.82
CA PRO A 262 4.24 9.82 12.96
C PRO A 262 3.52 9.09 11.80
N TYR A 263 3.44 9.69 10.61
CA TYR A 263 2.77 9.08 9.46
C TYR A 263 3.80 8.38 8.55
N GLU A 264 3.61 8.38 7.24
CA GLU A 264 4.41 7.62 6.26
C GLU A 264 5.88 8.05 6.25
N GLY A 265 6.14 9.36 6.41
CA GLY A 265 7.49 9.94 6.45
C GLY A 265 8.37 9.44 7.60
N GLU A 266 7.80 8.77 8.61
CA GLU A 266 8.57 8.13 9.68
C GLU A 266 9.43 6.97 9.15
N LEU A 267 9.04 6.33 8.04
CA LEU A 267 9.86 5.32 7.37
C LEU A 267 11.24 5.87 6.97
N PHE A 268 11.28 7.09 6.44
CA PHE A 268 12.53 7.76 6.07
C PHE A 268 13.33 8.23 7.30
N THR A 269 12.66 8.51 8.42
CA THR A 269 13.34 8.80 9.70
C THR A 269 14.18 7.60 10.15
N PHE A 270 13.60 6.40 10.09
CA PHE A 270 14.32 5.17 10.44
C PHE A 270 15.44 4.84 9.45
N TRP A 271 15.27 5.15 8.16
CA TRP A 271 16.33 4.98 7.17
C TRP A 271 17.58 5.80 7.56
N LEU A 272 17.38 7.09 7.85
CA LEU A 272 18.42 8.00 8.31
C LEU A 272 19.10 7.54 9.60
N GLN A 273 18.32 7.07 10.57
CA GLN A 273 18.85 6.57 11.84
C GLN A 273 19.77 5.36 11.64
N PHE A 274 19.33 4.36 10.88
CA PHE A 274 20.07 3.11 10.77
C PHE A 274 21.24 3.20 9.79
N PHE A 275 21.12 4.03 8.75
CA PHE A 275 22.02 3.94 7.61
C PHE A 275 22.67 5.28 7.22
N GLY A 276 22.18 6.41 7.72
CA GLY A 276 22.63 7.74 7.30
C GLY A 276 23.96 8.20 7.92
N GLY A 277 24.58 7.37 8.76
CA GLY A 277 25.83 7.71 9.43
C GLY A 277 25.73 8.90 10.39
N LEU A 278 24.53 9.13 10.92
CA LEU A 278 24.26 10.22 11.88
C LEU A 278 24.93 9.93 13.24
N SER A 279 25.25 11.00 13.96
CA SER A 279 25.74 10.87 15.34
C SER A 279 24.61 10.53 16.30
N ASP A 280 24.91 9.91 17.45
CA ASP A 280 23.90 9.63 18.50
C ASP A 280 23.12 10.91 18.88
N ALA A 281 23.81 12.05 18.96
CA ALA A 281 23.19 13.34 19.25
C ALA A 281 22.21 13.80 18.15
N ASP A 282 22.51 13.51 16.88
CA ASP A 282 21.62 13.81 15.76
C ASP A 282 20.42 12.86 15.73
N ILE A 283 20.61 11.58 16.07
CA ILE A 283 19.55 10.58 16.21
C ILE A 283 18.59 10.96 17.34
N GLU A 284 19.11 11.34 18.51
CA GLU A 284 18.29 11.85 19.62
C GLU A 284 17.48 13.09 19.18
N GLN A 285 18.08 13.98 18.38
CA GLN A 285 17.39 15.15 17.86
C GLN A 285 16.30 14.80 16.83
N LEU A 286 16.48 13.77 15.99
CA LEU A 286 15.42 13.28 15.08
C LEU A 286 14.14 12.96 15.87
N TRP A 287 14.28 12.21 16.95
CA TRP A 287 13.14 11.82 17.79
C TRP A 287 12.59 12.98 18.61
N ALA A 288 13.46 13.87 19.10
CA ALA A 288 13.04 15.04 19.88
C ALA A 288 12.15 15.99 19.07
N VAL A 289 12.46 16.22 17.79
CA VAL A 289 11.63 17.12 16.95
C VAL A 289 10.32 16.47 16.49
N LYS A 290 10.25 15.14 16.49
CA LYS A 290 9.04 14.38 16.16
C LYS A 290 8.07 14.26 17.33
N GLN A 291 8.58 14.24 18.56
CA GLN A 291 7.80 14.01 19.77
C GLN A 291 6.55 14.90 19.89
N PRO A 292 6.56 16.22 19.56
CA PRO A 292 5.37 17.06 19.66
C PRO A 292 4.23 16.68 18.71
N MET A 293 4.54 15.98 17.62
CA MET A 293 3.55 15.54 16.62
C MET A 293 2.91 14.19 16.97
N LEU A 294 3.53 13.40 17.85
CA LEU A 294 2.93 12.17 18.38
C LEU A 294 1.99 12.53 19.54
N GLN A 295 0.68 12.63 19.25
CA GLN A 295 -0.33 13.06 20.22
C GLN A 295 -1.38 11.98 20.49
N SER A 296 -1.75 11.84 21.76
CA SER A 296 -2.89 11.03 22.20
C SER A 296 -4.15 11.90 22.26
N VAL A 297 -5.20 11.49 21.55
CA VAL A 297 -6.53 12.13 21.60
C VAL A 297 -7.61 11.08 21.78
N ASP A 298 -8.75 11.48 22.35
CA ASP A 298 -9.91 10.60 22.50
C ASP A 298 -10.97 10.95 21.45
N TYR A 299 -11.37 9.97 20.66
CA TYR A 299 -12.58 10.05 19.85
C TYR A 299 -13.81 9.86 20.74
N ASN A 300 -14.79 10.74 20.61
CA ASN A 300 -16.08 10.61 21.29
C ASN A 300 -17.19 11.26 20.46
N MET A 301 -18.11 10.45 19.92
CA MET A 301 -19.24 10.93 19.13
C MET A 301 -20.46 10.04 19.31
N GLY A 302 -21.61 10.64 19.62
CA GLY A 302 -22.85 9.91 19.88
C GLY A 302 -22.68 8.94 21.05
N HIS A 303 -22.85 7.65 20.79
CA HIS A 303 -22.68 6.56 21.77
C HIS A 303 -21.35 5.81 21.62
N VAL A 304 -20.47 6.26 20.72
CA VAL A 304 -19.17 5.67 20.43
C VAL A 304 -18.08 6.48 21.13
N GLY A 305 -17.42 5.87 22.10
CA GLY A 305 -16.29 6.46 22.80
C GLY A 305 -16.47 6.59 24.32
N PRO A 306 -15.48 7.12 25.03
CA PRO A 306 -14.19 7.59 24.49
C PRO A 306 -13.30 6.42 24.01
N ILE A 307 -12.67 6.58 22.84
CA ILE A 307 -11.64 5.66 22.33
C ILE A 307 -10.34 6.45 22.10
N THR A 308 -9.25 6.04 22.75
CA THR A 308 -7.96 6.72 22.65
C THR A 308 -7.21 6.29 21.41
N VAL A 309 -6.73 7.24 20.61
CA VAL A 309 -6.02 7.02 19.34
C VAL A 309 -4.83 7.97 19.18
N GLN A 310 -3.91 7.60 18.28
CA GLN A 310 -2.94 8.56 17.73
C GLN A 310 -3.69 9.61 16.92
N LYS A 311 -3.45 10.90 17.20
CA LYS A 311 -4.00 12.00 16.41
C LYS A 311 -3.47 11.90 14.98
N GLY A 312 -4.38 11.94 13.99
CA GLY A 312 -4.04 11.91 12.57
C GLY A 312 -3.76 13.30 12.02
N TYR A 313 -3.21 13.40 10.82
CA TYR A 313 -3.10 14.68 10.10
C TYR A 313 -4.49 15.12 9.67
N TRP A 314 -5.14 14.28 8.87
CA TRP A 314 -6.59 14.24 8.65
C TRP A 314 -7.24 13.01 9.28
N PHE A 315 -6.44 12.04 9.76
CA PHE A 315 -6.87 10.69 10.10
C PHE A 315 -7.30 9.88 8.85
N SER A 316 -6.76 10.26 7.69
CA SER A 316 -6.84 9.49 6.45
C SER A 316 -6.25 8.10 6.68
N SER A 317 -6.83 7.05 6.08
CA SER A 317 -6.26 5.70 6.22
C SER A 317 -4.82 5.63 5.72
N HIS A 318 -4.47 6.41 4.70
CA HIS A 318 -3.13 6.47 4.10
C HIS A 318 -2.03 6.75 5.15
N GLU A 319 -2.32 7.54 6.17
CA GLU A 319 -1.39 7.92 7.24
C GLU A 319 -0.86 6.72 8.05
N GLN A 320 -1.50 5.55 7.96
CA GLN A 320 -1.06 4.32 8.62
C GLN A 320 -0.13 3.45 7.76
N TRP A 321 0.28 3.89 6.56
CA TRP A 321 1.07 3.10 5.61
C TRP A 321 2.28 2.38 6.22
N LYS A 322 3.03 3.05 7.09
CA LYS A 322 4.28 2.56 7.69
C LYS A 322 4.17 1.17 8.33
N VAL A 323 2.98 0.78 8.80
CA VAL A 323 2.73 -0.52 9.45
C VAL A 323 2.58 -1.67 8.45
N LEU A 324 2.50 -1.38 7.14
CA LEU A 324 2.64 -2.38 6.09
C LEU A 324 4.11 -2.76 5.85
N GLU A 325 5.06 -1.89 6.20
CA GLU A 325 6.46 -2.05 5.80
C GLU A 325 7.36 -2.45 6.97
N MET A 326 7.23 -1.79 8.12
CA MET A 326 8.05 -2.09 9.30
C MET A 326 7.24 -2.77 10.42
N PRO A 327 7.86 -3.56 11.31
CA PRO A 327 7.16 -4.40 12.29
C PRO A 327 6.64 -3.61 13.51
N TYR A 328 5.94 -2.49 13.29
CA TYR A 328 5.35 -1.65 14.34
C TYR A 328 4.42 -2.43 15.28
N TYR A 329 3.70 -3.45 14.77
CA TYR A 329 2.77 -4.26 15.55
C TYR A 329 3.43 -5.33 16.42
N ASP A 330 4.75 -5.48 16.37
CA ASP A 330 5.50 -6.26 17.35
C ASP A 330 5.56 -5.54 18.71
N VAL A 331 5.32 -4.23 18.73
CA VAL A 331 5.24 -3.42 19.96
C VAL A 331 3.78 -3.37 20.42
N ASP A 332 3.51 -3.94 21.60
CA ASP A 332 2.15 -4.14 22.12
C ASP A 332 1.33 -2.85 22.21
N ILE A 333 1.93 -1.79 22.74
CA ILE A 333 1.24 -0.50 22.89
C ILE A 333 0.88 0.11 21.53
N ILE A 334 1.74 -0.01 20.52
CA ILE A 334 1.48 0.50 19.16
C ILE A 334 0.34 -0.30 18.53
N ARG A 335 0.41 -1.63 18.59
CA ARG A 335 -0.65 -2.51 18.10
C ARG A 335 -2.01 -2.18 18.73
N ARG A 336 -2.06 -1.88 20.03
CA ARG A 336 -3.29 -1.49 20.73
C ARG A 336 -3.82 -0.11 20.31
N VAL A 337 -2.94 0.89 20.18
CA VAL A 337 -3.30 2.23 19.69
C VAL A 337 -3.85 2.18 18.26
N PHE A 338 -3.21 1.44 17.37
CA PHE A 338 -3.66 1.30 15.98
C PHE A 338 -4.92 0.45 15.87
N LYS A 339 -5.08 -0.58 16.72
CA LYS A 339 -6.37 -1.29 16.80
C LYS A 339 -7.49 -0.36 17.26
N ASN A 340 -7.21 0.59 18.15
CA ASN A 340 -8.19 1.62 18.55
C ASN A 340 -8.52 2.57 17.40
N ALA A 341 -7.54 2.90 16.55
CA ALA A 341 -7.80 3.69 15.35
C ALA A 341 -8.85 3.04 14.45
N GLU A 342 -8.84 1.72 14.32
CA GLU A 342 -9.81 1.00 13.49
C GLU A 342 -11.19 0.84 14.15
N ARG A 343 -11.26 0.84 15.49
CA ARG A 343 -12.55 1.02 16.20
C ARG A 343 -13.16 2.37 15.87
N VAL A 344 -12.34 3.44 15.95
CA VAL A 344 -12.77 4.79 15.60
C VAL A 344 -13.18 4.86 14.14
N ARG A 345 -12.37 4.34 13.22
CA ARG A 345 -12.61 4.44 11.77
C ARG A 345 -13.93 3.80 11.37
N THR A 346 -14.15 2.55 11.78
CA THR A 346 -15.36 1.81 11.45
C THR A 346 -16.59 2.39 12.14
N CYS A 347 -16.52 2.68 13.44
CA CYS A 347 -17.67 3.18 14.20
C CYS A 347 -17.99 4.64 13.94
N ASN A 348 -17.00 5.45 13.52
CA ASN A 348 -17.25 6.81 13.06
C ASN A 348 -18.18 6.80 11.86
N SER A 349 -17.88 6.00 10.84
CA SER A 349 -18.73 5.90 9.65
C SER A 349 -20.14 5.43 9.99
N VAL A 350 -20.33 4.55 10.96
CA VAL A 350 -21.67 4.17 11.43
C VAL A 350 -22.39 5.35 12.09
N VAL A 351 -21.78 6.00 13.08
CA VAL A 351 -22.45 7.08 13.83
C VAL A 351 -22.70 8.33 12.96
N THR A 352 -21.90 8.55 11.92
CA THR A 352 -22.09 9.62 10.92
C THR A 352 -22.93 9.21 9.72
N LYS A 353 -23.42 7.96 9.68
CA LYS A 353 -24.22 7.40 8.57
C LYS A 353 -23.53 7.47 7.21
N THR A 354 -22.25 7.16 7.19
CA THR A 354 -21.40 7.12 6.00
C THR A 354 -21.29 5.67 5.50
N PRO A 355 -21.63 5.37 4.23
CA PRO A 355 -21.61 4.01 3.68
C PRO A 355 -20.20 3.53 3.28
N GLY A 356 -19.16 4.12 3.83
CA GLY A 356 -17.75 3.81 3.56
C GLY A 356 -16.84 4.53 4.55
N MET A 357 -15.54 4.46 4.31
CA MET A 357 -14.53 5.15 5.13
C MET A 357 -13.68 6.08 4.26
N PHE A 358 -12.94 6.98 4.92
CA PHE A 358 -12.25 8.09 4.29
C PHE A 358 -10.75 7.90 4.22
N ALA A 359 -10.17 8.33 3.11
CA ALA A 359 -8.74 8.47 2.91
C ALA A 359 -8.48 9.42 1.73
N SER A 360 -7.26 9.95 1.63
CA SER A 360 -6.82 10.87 0.56
C SER A 360 -7.01 10.25 -0.82
N VAL A 361 -7.74 10.86 -1.74
CA VAL A 361 -8.17 10.17 -2.96
C VAL A 361 -8.49 11.12 -4.12
N ASN A 362 -8.45 10.63 -5.35
CA ASN A 362 -8.97 11.38 -6.50
C ASN A 362 -10.49 11.60 -6.38
N ASN A 363 -10.93 12.79 -6.77
CA ASN A 363 -12.33 13.17 -6.81
C ASN A 363 -13.05 12.51 -8.00
N ILE A 364 -14.35 12.74 -8.14
CA ILE A 364 -15.18 12.18 -9.20
C ILE A 364 -14.71 12.61 -10.59
N THR A 365 -15.02 11.77 -11.58
CA THR A 365 -14.88 12.10 -13.00
C THR A 365 -16.04 12.97 -13.45
N ASP A 366 -15.77 14.04 -14.19
CA ASP A 366 -16.81 14.73 -14.97
C ASP A 366 -17.14 13.87 -16.21
N PRO A 367 -18.36 13.29 -16.31
CA PRO A 367 -18.70 12.42 -17.42
C PRO A 367 -18.68 13.12 -18.79
N ALA A 368 -18.75 14.46 -18.82
CA ALA A 368 -18.73 15.24 -20.06
C ALA A 368 -17.32 15.36 -20.65
N THR A 369 -16.28 15.33 -19.82
CA THR A 369 -14.88 15.46 -20.25
C THR A 369 -14.11 14.16 -20.15
N GLY A 370 -14.50 13.27 -19.23
CA GLY A 370 -13.72 12.09 -18.85
C GLY A 370 -12.58 12.41 -17.88
N ASP A 371 -12.46 13.67 -17.44
CA ASP A 371 -11.39 14.11 -16.53
C ASP A 371 -11.81 13.97 -15.06
N VAL A 372 -10.86 13.60 -14.22
CA VAL A 372 -10.98 13.69 -12.76
C VAL A 372 -11.00 15.16 -12.33
N THR A 373 -11.97 15.53 -11.51
CA THR A 373 -12.23 16.94 -11.14
C THR A 373 -11.25 17.53 -10.13
N GLY A 374 -10.40 16.70 -9.51
CA GLY A 374 -9.36 17.12 -8.57
C GLY A 374 -8.88 15.97 -7.69
N TYR A 375 -8.04 16.30 -6.70
CA TYR A 375 -7.57 15.36 -5.68
C TYR A 375 -7.97 15.87 -4.29
N ILE A 376 -8.62 15.02 -3.49
CA ILE A 376 -9.07 15.31 -2.14
C ILE A 376 -8.04 14.76 -1.16
N SER A 377 -7.10 15.60 -0.73
CA SER A 377 -6.12 15.21 0.29
C SER A 377 -6.74 15.12 1.69
N ASN A 378 -7.68 16.01 2.00
CA ASN A 378 -8.21 16.24 3.34
C ASN A 378 -9.47 15.44 3.66
N ALA A 379 -9.44 14.11 3.44
CA ALA A 379 -10.54 13.21 3.76
C ALA A 379 -10.16 12.23 4.89
N GLY A 380 -10.81 12.35 6.05
CA GLY A 380 -10.52 11.54 7.23
C GLY A 380 -11.56 11.72 8.35
N ILE A 381 -11.10 11.94 9.60
CA ILE A 381 -11.97 12.09 10.78
C ILE A 381 -11.59 13.37 11.55
N PRO A 382 -12.33 14.48 11.36
CA PRO A 382 -11.95 15.80 11.90
C PRO A 382 -11.72 15.85 13.41
N SER A 383 -12.51 15.10 14.19
CA SER A 383 -12.49 15.15 15.66
C SER A 383 -11.20 14.60 16.29
N VAL A 384 -10.42 13.82 15.53
CA VAL A 384 -9.14 13.24 15.97
C VAL A 384 -7.99 13.60 15.02
N ALA A 385 -8.15 14.70 14.26
CA ALA A 385 -7.19 15.18 13.28
C ALA A 385 -6.52 16.49 13.70
N PHE A 386 -5.32 16.75 13.21
CA PHE A 386 -4.66 18.06 13.29
C PHE A 386 -5.37 19.09 12.42
N LEU A 387 -5.78 18.70 11.21
CA LEU A 387 -6.49 19.54 10.27
C LEU A 387 -7.99 19.19 10.27
N PRO A 388 -8.83 20.00 10.94
CA PRO A 388 -10.25 19.70 11.10
C PRO A 388 -11.10 20.08 9.87
N GLN A 389 -10.57 20.88 8.94
CA GLN A 389 -11.27 21.25 7.71
C GLN A 389 -11.10 20.13 6.68
N GLN A 390 -12.16 19.37 6.44
CA GLN A 390 -12.13 18.15 5.64
C GLN A 390 -13.28 18.10 4.64
N GLU A 391 -13.01 17.51 3.48
CA GLU A 391 -14.00 17.17 2.46
C GLU A 391 -14.37 15.69 2.66
N LEU A 392 -15.65 15.44 2.99
CA LEU A 392 -16.14 14.15 3.47
C LEU A 392 -17.31 13.62 2.63
N ASP A 393 -17.40 14.05 1.38
CA ASP A 393 -18.45 13.64 0.45
C ASP A 393 -17.99 12.54 -0.53
N VAL A 394 -16.71 12.13 -0.49
CA VAL A 394 -16.14 11.02 -1.26
C VAL A 394 -15.52 9.98 -0.33
N ILE A 395 -15.80 8.70 -0.61
CA ILE A 395 -15.29 7.51 0.09
C ILE A 395 -14.57 6.59 -0.89
N THR A 396 -13.69 5.74 -0.38
CA THR A 396 -12.82 4.92 -1.25
C THR A 396 -12.57 3.53 -0.67
N PRO A 397 -12.56 2.46 -1.48
CA PRO A 397 -12.33 1.09 -1.02
C PRO A 397 -11.03 0.92 -0.24
N TYR A 398 -9.95 1.62 -0.59
CA TYR A 398 -8.66 1.42 0.08
C TYR A 398 -8.62 1.92 1.51
N SER A 399 -9.57 2.77 1.91
CA SER A 399 -9.69 3.24 3.30
C SER A 399 -9.77 2.09 4.32
N VAL A 400 -10.09 0.87 3.89
CA VAL A 400 -10.16 -0.34 4.72
C VAL A 400 -8.81 -0.99 5.02
N PHE A 401 -7.72 -0.64 4.30
CA PHE A 401 -6.47 -1.39 4.39
C PHE A 401 -5.94 -1.52 5.83
N PRO A 402 -6.04 -0.50 6.72
CA PRO A 402 -5.55 -0.66 8.08
C PRO A 402 -6.48 -1.54 8.91
N THR A 403 -7.79 -1.52 8.65
CA THR A 403 -8.77 -2.42 9.27
C THR A 403 -8.50 -3.88 8.88
N VAL A 404 -8.16 -4.13 7.60
CA VAL A 404 -7.81 -5.45 7.07
C VAL A 404 -6.63 -6.08 7.83
N LEU A 405 -5.67 -5.29 8.30
CA LEU A 405 -4.53 -5.78 9.08
C LEU A 405 -4.91 -6.31 10.47
N PHE A 406 -6.04 -5.88 11.04
CA PHE A 406 -6.53 -6.35 12.33
C PHE A 406 -7.66 -7.37 12.20
N ASP A 407 -8.55 -7.19 11.23
CA ASP A 407 -9.69 -8.06 10.97
C ASP A 407 -10.07 -8.01 9.48
N LYS A 408 -9.67 -9.05 8.74
CA LYS A 408 -9.99 -9.18 7.30
C LYS A 408 -11.49 -9.22 7.04
N GLY A 409 -12.28 -9.87 7.90
CA GLY A 409 -13.72 -10.00 7.72
C GLY A 409 -14.43 -8.64 7.80
N VAL A 410 -14.12 -7.86 8.84
CA VAL A 410 -14.67 -6.50 9.01
C VAL A 410 -14.17 -5.57 7.90
N GLY A 411 -12.88 -5.56 7.61
CA GLY A 411 -12.31 -4.73 6.55
C GLY A 411 -12.96 -5.01 5.19
N LEU A 412 -13.19 -6.28 4.86
CA LEU A 412 -13.80 -6.68 3.59
C LEU A 412 -15.32 -6.49 3.57
N ALA A 413 -16.00 -6.48 4.72
CA ALA A 413 -17.39 -6.06 4.79
C ALA A 413 -17.53 -4.58 4.38
N TRP A 414 -16.65 -3.70 4.89
CA TRP A 414 -16.59 -2.30 4.47
C TRP A 414 -16.18 -2.12 3.01
N TRP A 415 -15.16 -2.86 2.56
CA TRP A 415 -14.74 -2.84 1.15
C TRP A 415 -15.89 -3.21 0.24
N ARG A 416 -16.59 -4.32 0.55
CA ARG A 416 -17.77 -4.77 -0.19
C ARG A 416 -18.84 -3.69 -0.22
N ASN A 417 -19.13 -3.06 0.92
CA ASN A 417 -20.20 -2.05 0.99
C ASN A 417 -19.97 -0.86 0.05
N MET A 418 -18.71 -0.49 -0.17
CA MET A 418 -18.33 0.49 -1.17
C MET A 418 -18.34 -0.10 -2.59
N ALA A 419 -17.82 -1.31 -2.77
CA ALA A 419 -17.70 -1.98 -4.07
C ALA A 419 -19.04 -2.35 -4.71
N ILE A 420 -20.10 -2.63 -3.93
CA ILE A 420 -21.43 -2.95 -4.48
C ILE A 420 -22.12 -1.73 -5.12
N ALA A 421 -21.65 -0.52 -4.83
CA ALA A 421 -22.19 0.71 -5.40
C ALA A 421 -22.02 0.74 -6.93
N LYS A 422 -22.81 1.58 -7.59
CA LYS A 422 -22.77 1.71 -9.04
C LYS A 422 -21.37 2.11 -9.51
N LYS A 423 -20.87 1.43 -10.55
CA LYS A 423 -19.52 1.63 -11.13
C LYS A 423 -18.34 1.39 -10.18
N MET A 424 -18.53 0.77 -9.01
CA MET A 424 -17.43 0.53 -8.06
C MET A 424 -16.68 -0.80 -8.24
N GLN A 425 -17.10 -1.60 -9.23
CA GLN A 425 -16.29 -2.68 -9.82
C GLN A 425 -16.16 -2.48 -11.32
N ASN A 426 -15.00 -2.84 -11.86
CA ASN A 426 -14.65 -2.73 -13.28
C ASN A 426 -13.76 -3.94 -13.68
N PRO A 427 -13.44 -4.12 -14.98
CA PRO A 427 -12.61 -5.24 -15.45
C PRO A 427 -11.19 -5.33 -14.86
N TYR A 428 -10.80 -4.35 -14.04
CA TYR A 428 -9.51 -4.23 -13.37
C TYR A 428 -9.66 -4.25 -11.83
N GLY A 429 -10.80 -4.66 -11.28
CA GLY A 429 -11.08 -4.73 -9.84
C GLY A 429 -11.96 -3.60 -9.33
N SER A 430 -11.66 -3.12 -8.13
CA SER A 430 -12.31 -1.93 -7.56
C SER A 430 -12.02 -0.67 -8.35
N THR A 431 -12.96 0.26 -8.30
CA THR A 431 -12.82 1.62 -8.83
C THR A 431 -12.29 2.56 -7.73
N GLU A 432 -11.59 3.63 -8.11
CA GLU A 432 -10.90 4.58 -7.22
C GLU A 432 -11.76 5.07 -6.04
N SER A 433 -12.91 5.68 -6.31
CA SER A 433 -13.74 6.30 -5.27
C SER A 433 -15.17 6.56 -5.73
N THR A 434 -16.09 6.72 -4.77
CA THR A 434 -17.48 7.13 -5.02
C THR A 434 -17.93 8.18 -4.03
N ARG A 435 -18.87 9.03 -4.44
CA ARG A 435 -19.54 9.93 -3.49
C ARG A 435 -20.36 9.14 -2.49
N VAL A 436 -20.42 9.62 -1.26
CA VAL A 436 -21.27 9.05 -0.20
C VAL A 436 -22.76 9.03 -0.58
N ASP A 437 -23.17 9.96 -1.45
CA ASP A 437 -24.54 10.09 -1.96
C ASP A 437 -24.81 9.32 -3.26
N GLY A 438 -23.80 8.61 -3.80
CA GLY A 438 -23.90 7.80 -5.01
C GLY A 438 -24.06 8.57 -6.31
N LYS A 439 -23.93 9.91 -6.30
CA LYS A 439 -24.16 10.75 -7.50
C LYS A 439 -22.96 10.87 -8.43
N GLY A 440 -21.80 10.36 -8.02
CA GLY A 440 -20.57 10.45 -8.81
C GLY A 440 -19.56 9.41 -8.38
N VAL A 441 -18.68 9.06 -9.32
CA VAL A 441 -17.61 8.06 -9.17
C VAL A 441 -16.38 8.60 -9.85
N SER A 442 -15.21 8.34 -9.28
CA SER A 442 -13.93 8.55 -9.95
C SER A 442 -13.66 7.35 -10.86
N ALA A 443 -13.90 7.49 -12.16
CA ALA A 443 -13.66 6.46 -13.17
C ALA A 443 -12.16 6.33 -13.45
N LEU A 444 -11.41 5.94 -12.42
CA LEU A 444 -9.95 5.90 -12.35
C LEU A 444 -9.51 4.63 -11.62
N LEU A 445 -8.28 4.22 -11.90
CA LEU A 445 -7.57 3.15 -11.22
C LEU A 445 -6.20 3.68 -10.80
N THR A 446 -5.81 3.57 -9.53
CA THR A 446 -4.46 3.92 -9.06
C THR A 446 -3.86 2.80 -8.20
N TRP A 447 -2.54 2.79 -8.04
CA TRP A 447 -1.91 1.87 -7.08
C TRP A 447 -2.42 2.13 -5.65
N ASP A 448 -2.49 3.39 -5.24
CA ASP A 448 -2.89 3.82 -3.89
C ASP A 448 -4.29 3.33 -3.53
N SER A 449 -5.27 3.52 -4.42
CA SER A 449 -6.67 3.14 -4.14
C SER A 449 -6.97 1.65 -4.28
N LYS A 450 -6.00 0.85 -4.74
CA LYS A 450 -6.21 -0.56 -5.09
C LYS A 450 -5.22 -1.47 -4.36
N VAL A 451 -3.95 -1.34 -4.71
CA VAL A 451 -2.89 -2.27 -4.33
C VAL A 451 -2.45 -2.06 -2.87
N THR A 452 -2.74 -0.91 -2.26
CA THR A 452 -2.61 -0.75 -0.79
C THR A 452 -3.46 -1.77 -0.04
N THR A 453 -4.70 -2.01 -0.49
CA THR A 453 -5.58 -3.04 0.08
C THR A 453 -5.04 -4.44 -0.20
N VAL A 454 -4.51 -4.68 -1.39
CA VAL A 454 -3.89 -5.96 -1.76
C VAL A 454 -2.73 -6.26 -0.84
N ASN A 455 -1.81 -5.31 -0.64
CA ASN A 455 -0.68 -5.49 0.27
C ASN A 455 -1.13 -5.70 1.72
N ALA A 456 -2.19 -5.05 2.19
CA ALA A 456 -2.77 -5.36 3.50
C ALA A 456 -3.34 -6.79 3.60
N LEU A 457 -3.98 -7.29 2.53
CA LEU A 457 -4.47 -8.68 2.48
C LEU A 457 -3.32 -9.70 2.54
N LEU A 458 -2.17 -9.35 1.97
CA LEU A 458 -0.92 -10.13 2.03
C LEU A 458 -0.20 -10.01 3.38
N GLY A 459 -0.67 -9.13 4.29
CA GLY A 459 -0.10 -8.91 5.61
C GLY A 459 1.00 -7.85 5.66
N GLY A 460 1.17 -7.08 4.57
CA GLY A 460 2.33 -6.22 4.36
C GLY A 460 3.62 -7.02 4.25
N VAL A 461 4.75 -6.32 4.18
CA VAL A 461 6.08 -6.93 4.10
C VAL A 461 6.84 -6.94 5.42
N THR A 462 6.16 -6.59 6.52
CA THR A 462 6.75 -6.45 7.86
C THR A 462 7.52 -7.68 8.32
N ASP A 463 7.08 -8.90 7.97
CA ASP A 463 7.75 -10.14 8.33
C ASP A 463 9.12 -10.29 7.65
N LEU A 464 9.20 -9.92 6.37
CA LEU A 464 10.44 -9.94 5.58
C LEU A 464 11.40 -8.86 6.09
N VAL A 465 10.89 -7.64 6.32
CA VAL A 465 11.68 -6.56 6.90
C VAL A 465 12.19 -6.94 8.29
N ARG A 466 11.33 -7.48 9.17
CA ARG A 466 11.72 -7.98 10.49
C ARG A 466 12.86 -8.99 10.41
N GLN A 467 12.76 -9.96 9.50
CA GLN A 467 13.80 -10.97 9.33
C GLN A 467 15.14 -10.33 8.98
N ARG A 468 15.15 -9.41 8.01
CA ARG A 468 16.38 -8.75 7.57
C ARG A 468 16.92 -7.78 8.62
N MET A 469 16.06 -7.02 9.31
CA MET A 469 16.46 -6.16 10.44
C MET A 469 17.12 -6.95 11.58
N LYS A 470 16.67 -8.19 11.82
CA LYS A 470 17.31 -9.08 12.81
C LYS A 470 18.68 -9.55 12.33
N ALA A 471 18.83 -9.85 11.04
CA ALA A 471 20.12 -10.21 10.45
C ALA A 471 21.11 -9.02 10.46
N ASP A 472 20.62 -7.80 10.21
CA ASP A 472 21.40 -6.57 10.20
C ASP A 472 21.64 -5.99 11.62
N GLY A 473 21.03 -6.56 12.66
CA GLY A 473 21.23 -6.16 14.06
C GLY A 473 20.45 -4.91 14.50
N ILE A 474 19.59 -4.33 13.66
CA ILE A 474 18.85 -3.08 13.93
C ILE A 474 17.43 -3.30 14.49
N TYR A 475 16.94 -4.54 14.51
CA TYR A 475 15.58 -4.85 14.97
C TYR A 475 15.32 -4.43 16.43
N ASN A 476 16.24 -4.76 17.35
CA ASN A 476 16.04 -4.42 18.78
C ASN A 476 16.08 -2.92 19.03
N GLU A 477 16.88 -2.19 18.25
CA GLU A 477 16.93 -0.74 18.30
C GLU A 477 15.60 -0.13 17.85
N PHE A 478 15.04 -0.59 16.73
CA PHE A 478 13.70 -0.21 16.27
C PHE A 478 12.65 -0.42 17.36
N ILE A 479 12.57 -1.63 17.94
CA ILE A 479 11.60 -1.96 18.98
C ILE A 479 11.75 -1.02 20.17
N THR A 480 12.98 -0.75 20.60
CA THR A 480 13.25 0.12 21.75
C THR A 480 12.79 1.56 21.49
N TYR A 481 13.12 2.14 20.34
CA TYR A 481 12.71 3.51 20.01
C TYR A 481 11.18 3.62 19.83
N ALA A 482 10.59 2.70 19.07
CA ALA A 482 9.16 2.70 18.82
C ALA A 482 8.37 2.52 20.13
N GLU A 483 8.76 1.57 20.99
CA GLU A 483 8.13 1.34 22.28
C GLU A 483 8.27 2.55 23.20
N ASN A 484 9.47 3.11 23.35
CA ASN A 484 9.69 4.27 24.22
C ASN A 484 8.89 5.50 23.77
N ALA A 485 8.88 5.80 22.47
CA ALA A 485 8.15 6.94 21.93
C ALA A 485 6.64 6.80 22.17
N TYR A 486 6.06 5.64 21.87
CA TYR A 486 4.62 5.42 22.03
C TYR A 486 4.21 5.25 23.50
N ALA A 487 4.96 4.52 24.32
CA ALA A 487 4.65 4.34 25.73
C ALA A 487 4.70 5.65 26.53
N ALA A 488 5.54 6.61 26.10
CA ALA A 488 5.59 7.95 26.70
C ALA A 488 4.32 8.78 26.46
N VAL A 489 3.61 8.55 25.35
CA VAL A 489 2.42 9.31 24.95
C VAL A 489 1.13 8.59 25.33
N PHE A 490 1.06 7.28 25.16
CA PHE A 490 -0.15 6.47 25.27
C PHE A 490 -0.18 5.65 26.57
N THR A 491 -0.46 6.32 27.68
CA THR A 491 -0.37 5.70 29.02
C THR A 491 -1.69 5.09 29.52
N ASN A 492 -2.84 5.62 29.11
CA ASN A 492 -4.16 5.21 29.59
C ASN A 492 -5.16 5.08 28.43
N LEU A 493 -5.07 3.98 27.68
CA LEU A 493 -5.96 3.73 26.55
C LEU A 493 -7.41 3.51 27.02
N LYS A 494 -8.34 4.22 26.39
CA LYS A 494 -9.78 4.06 26.56
C LYS A 494 -10.39 3.38 25.34
N GLY A 495 -11.53 2.74 25.54
CA GLY A 495 -12.35 2.19 24.44
C GLY A 495 -11.80 0.91 23.82
N GLU A 496 -10.83 0.24 24.43
CA GLU A 496 -10.29 -1.04 23.93
C GLU A 496 -11.34 -2.16 23.89
N GLN A 497 -12.39 -2.03 24.69
CA GLN A 497 -13.55 -2.94 24.74
C GLN A 497 -14.62 -2.65 23.69
N VAL A 498 -14.51 -1.55 22.94
CA VAL A 498 -15.45 -1.25 21.85
C VAL A 498 -15.12 -2.18 20.69
N ASP A 499 -16.11 -2.90 20.17
CA ASP A 499 -15.93 -3.76 19.00
C ASP A 499 -15.78 -2.93 17.72
N PHE A 500 -15.23 -3.53 16.68
CA PHE A 500 -15.29 -2.90 15.35
C PHE A 500 -16.74 -2.87 14.86
N CYS A 501 -17.12 -1.76 14.22
CA CYS A 501 -18.46 -1.62 13.67
C CYS A 501 -18.52 -2.15 12.23
N LEU A 502 -19.70 -2.64 11.84
CA LEU A 502 -19.99 -3.08 10.47
C LEU A 502 -20.76 -2.01 9.71
N PRO A 503 -20.74 -2.00 8.37
CA PRO A 503 -21.57 -1.09 7.59
C PRO A 503 -23.06 -1.23 7.94
N GLU A 504 -23.73 -0.10 8.18
CA GLU A 504 -25.18 -0.01 8.42
C GLU A 504 -25.93 0.74 7.30
N GLU A 505 -25.21 1.52 6.50
CA GLU A 505 -25.74 2.29 5.38
C GLU A 505 -25.13 1.77 4.07
N THR A 506 -25.88 1.85 2.97
CA THR A 506 -25.39 1.52 1.62
C THR A 506 -25.26 2.79 0.79
N VAL A 507 -24.31 2.83 -0.16
CA VAL A 507 -24.23 3.93 -1.13
C VAL A 507 -25.54 3.98 -1.93
N PRO A 508 -26.25 5.13 -1.97
CA PRO A 508 -27.51 5.24 -2.69
C PRO A 508 -27.35 4.96 -4.19
N ASP A 509 -28.32 4.29 -4.80
CA ASP A 509 -28.44 4.28 -6.27
C ASP A 509 -29.10 5.60 -6.71
N ALA A 510 -28.29 6.50 -7.26
CA ALA A 510 -28.72 7.82 -7.72
C ALA A 510 -28.91 7.89 -9.25
N GLY A 511 -29.06 6.74 -9.93
CA GLY A 511 -29.25 6.67 -11.38
C GLY A 511 -27.96 6.52 -12.19
N LEU A 512 -26.84 6.16 -11.53
CA LEU A 512 -25.65 5.70 -12.24
C LEU A 512 -25.85 4.25 -12.71
N GLU A 513 -25.36 3.91 -13.89
CA GLU A 513 -25.36 2.54 -14.42
C GLU A 513 -23.98 1.90 -14.19
N ASP A 514 -23.92 0.59 -13.97
CA ASP A 514 -22.63 -0.11 -13.86
C ASP A 514 -21.85 -0.02 -15.20
N PHE A 515 -20.55 -0.31 -15.16
CA PHE A 515 -19.76 -0.32 -16.39
C PHE A 515 -20.19 -1.49 -17.29
N THR A 516 -20.37 -1.27 -18.59
CA THR A 516 -20.91 -2.32 -19.47
C THR A 516 -19.99 -3.53 -19.66
N LEU A 517 -18.71 -3.42 -19.30
CA LEU A 517 -17.78 -4.57 -19.29
C LEU A 517 -17.72 -5.27 -17.93
N CYS A 518 -18.49 -4.81 -16.95
CA CYS A 518 -18.53 -5.31 -15.59
C CYS A 518 -19.92 -5.07 -15.01
N ASP A 519 -20.93 -5.81 -15.46
CA ASP A 519 -22.32 -5.74 -14.99
C ASP A 519 -22.85 -7.05 -14.40
#